data_AF-A0A352F0M5-F1
#
_entry.id   AF-A0A352F0M5-F1
#
_cell.length_a   1.000
_cell.length_b   1.000
_cell.length_c   1.000
_cell.angle_alpha   90.00
_cell.angle_beta   90.00
_cell.angle_gamma   90.00
#
_symmetry.space_group_name_H-M   'P 1'
#
loop_
_entity.id
_entity.type
_entity.pdbx_description
1 polymer ?
#
loop_
_entity_poly.entity_id
_entity_poly.type
_entity_poly.pdbx_seq_one_letter_code
_entity_poly.pdbx_strand_id
1 'polypeptide(L)'
;MKLSTLIFVVFVLTFAQQANAQDKWQIADEATLRLKPTAFSQLPKNIVLSLQKRSCTVPQTFGNSTPHNVIRGQIARRGQFDWAILCSRNRVSSILVFWNGSTKLVAEIARSDDKDYLQTIDDTGNIGFSRAIDVVGKSHIFAHYREYGGRKPSPD
;
A
#
# COMPACT_ATOMS: atom_id res chain seq x y z
N MET A 1 -61.79 1.37 -30.16
CA MET A 1 -60.86 2.03 -29.22
C MET A 1 -60.11 0.95 -28.45
N LYS A 2 -58.83 0.71 -28.78
CA LYS A 2 -57.97 -0.23 -28.03
C LYS A 2 -57.12 0.59 -27.07
N LEU A 3 -57.29 0.34 -25.78
CA LEU A 3 -56.56 1.01 -24.71
C LEU A 3 -55.19 0.32 -24.57
N SER A 4 -54.13 0.95 -25.08
CA SER A 4 -52.75 0.49 -24.88
C SER A 4 -52.28 0.89 -23.49
N THR A 5 -52.17 -0.07 -22.58
CA THR A 5 -51.58 0.12 -21.26
C THR A 5 -50.07 0.27 -21.41
N LEU A 6 -49.54 1.49 -21.26
CA LEU A 6 -48.11 1.71 -21.06
C LEU A 6 -47.73 1.23 -19.65
N ILE A 7 -46.98 0.13 -19.56
CA ILE A 7 -46.33 -0.30 -18.31
C ILE A 7 -45.05 0.54 -18.16
N PHE A 8 -45.11 1.57 -17.32
CA PHE A 8 -43.91 2.24 -16.81
C PHE A 8 -43.29 1.35 -15.72
N VAL A 9 -42.29 0.55 -16.08
CA VAL A 9 -41.45 -0.13 -15.09
C VAL A 9 -40.54 0.93 -14.46
N VAL A 10 -40.94 1.45 -13.30
CA VAL A 10 -40.09 2.30 -12.47
C VAL A 10 -39.03 1.40 -11.83
N PHE A 11 -37.82 1.38 -12.40
CA PHE A 11 -36.63 0.92 -11.69
C PHE A 11 -36.36 1.90 -10.54
N VAL A 12 -36.95 1.64 -9.36
CA VAL A 12 -36.59 2.35 -8.14
C VAL A 12 -35.16 1.96 -7.80
N LEU A 13 -34.25 2.89 -8.06
CA LEU A 13 -32.81 2.77 -7.85
C LEU A 13 -32.50 2.50 -6.37
N THR A 14 -31.82 1.39 -6.10
CA THR A 14 -31.24 1.04 -4.79
C THR A 14 -30.02 1.91 -4.48
N PHE A 15 -30.19 3.23 -4.31
CA PHE A 15 -29.08 4.13 -3.97
C PHE A 15 -28.62 4.03 -2.50
N ALA A 16 -29.50 3.59 -1.60
CA ALA A 16 -29.21 3.58 -0.15
C ALA A 16 -28.13 2.57 0.27
N GLN A 17 -27.98 1.45 -0.44
CA GLN A 17 -26.96 0.44 -0.13
C GLN A 17 -25.54 0.85 -0.55
N GLN A 18 -25.39 1.58 -1.66
CA GLN A 18 -24.09 2.02 -2.15
C GLN A 18 -23.46 3.09 -1.25
N ALA A 19 -24.27 4.00 -0.68
CA ALA A 19 -23.77 5.04 0.23
C ALA A 19 -23.17 4.46 1.52
N ASN A 20 -23.81 3.44 2.11
CA ASN A 20 -23.38 2.82 3.37
C ASN A 20 -22.12 1.94 3.18
N ALA A 21 -22.01 1.24 2.04
CA ALA A 21 -20.80 0.48 1.71
C ALA A 21 -19.60 1.42 1.50
N GLN A 22 -19.77 2.48 0.70
CA GLN A 22 -18.71 3.46 0.44
C GLN A 22 -18.20 4.14 1.73
N ASP A 23 -19.10 4.39 2.67
CA ASP A 23 -18.77 4.95 3.98
C ASP A 23 -17.82 4.05 4.79
N LYS A 24 -18.09 2.73 4.83
CA LYS A 24 -17.21 1.77 5.55
C LYS A 24 -15.78 1.70 5.00
N TRP A 25 -15.63 1.70 3.68
CA TRP A 25 -14.30 1.70 3.04
C TRP A 25 -13.54 3.00 3.31
N GLN A 26 -14.23 4.13 3.27
CA GLN A 26 -13.63 5.42 3.60
C GLN A 26 -13.22 5.48 5.07
N ILE A 27 -14.08 5.05 5.99
CA ILE A 27 -13.79 4.95 7.42
C ILE A 27 -12.54 4.07 7.65
N ALA A 28 -12.42 2.95 6.96
CA ALA A 28 -11.26 2.06 7.07
C ALA A 28 -9.96 2.68 6.52
N ASP A 29 -10.03 3.43 5.41
CA ASP A 29 -8.88 4.18 4.89
C ASP A 29 -8.41 5.24 5.90
N GLU A 30 -9.36 5.97 6.48
CA GLU A 30 -9.08 6.99 7.51
C GLU A 30 -8.52 6.38 8.80
N ALA A 31 -9.03 5.21 9.20
CA ALA A 31 -8.58 4.48 10.37
C ALA A 31 -7.25 3.72 10.17
N THR A 32 -6.74 3.60 8.93
CA THR A 32 -5.47 2.91 8.65
C THR A 32 -4.34 3.55 9.44
N LEU A 33 -3.65 2.73 10.25
CA LEU A 33 -2.53 3.16 11.06
C LEU A 33 -1.37 3.60 10.17
N ARG A 34 -0.96 4.87 10.30
CA ARG A 34 0.18 5.45 9.58
C ARG A 34 1.18 6.01 10.56
N LEU A 35 2.31 5.32 10.71
CA LEU A 35 3.34 5.69 11.67
C LEU A 35 4.19 6.86 11.17
N LYS A 36 4.60 7.73 12.08
CA LYS A 36 5.60 8.78 11.78
C LYS A 36 6.97 8.14 11.52
N PRO A 37 7.84 8.75 10.69
CA PRO A 37 9.19 8.22 10.44
C PRO A 37 10.04 8.00 11.70
N THR A 38 9.77 8.76 12.77
CA THR A 38 10.46 8.63 14.07
C THR A 38 10.12 7.34 14.83
N ALA A 39 9.10 6.59 14.42
CA ALA A 39 8.76 5.29 15.00
C ALA A 39 9.72 4.17 14.55
N PHE A 40 10.59 4.43 13.57
CA PHE A 40 11.50 3.45 12.98
C PHE A 40 12.94 3.74 13.40
N SER A 41 13.39 3.15 14.51
CA SER A 41 14.71 3.37 15.09
C SER A 41 15.88 2.97 14.17
N GLN A 42 15.63 2.07 13.21
CA GLN A 42 16.61 1.65 12.22
C GLN A 42 16.92 2.73 11.18
N LEU A 43 16.03 3.72 10.99
CA LEU A 43 16.23 4.75 9.97
C LEU A 43 17.36 5.73 10.36
N PRO A 44 18.30 6.00 9.45
CA PRO A 44 19.25 7.09 9.61
C PRO A 44 18.56 8.44 9.80
N LYS A 45 19.09 9.28 10.68
CA LYS A 45 18.51 10.61 11.02
C LYS A 45 18.26 11.48 9.80
N ASN A 46 19.15 11.47 8.81
CA ASN A 46 18.99 12.21 7.56
C ASN A 46 17.78 11.73 6.74
N ILE A 47 17.50 10.42 6.71
CA ILE A 47 16.33 9.86 6.03
C ILE A 47 15.05 10.22 6.79
N VAL A 48 15.04 10.12 8.13
CA VAL A 48 13.91 10.56 8.97
C VAL A 48 13.52 12.01 8.65
N LEU A 49 14.50 12.93 8.64
CA LEU A 49 14.27 14.34 8.33
C LEU A 49 13.77 14.54 6.89
N SER A 50 14.30 13.78 5.93
CA SER A 50 13.85 13.83 4.53
C SER A 50 12.40 13.38 4.38
N LEU A 51 12.00 12.30 5.08
CA LEU A 51 10.62 11.80 5.10
C LEU A 51 9.67 12.81 5.77
N GLN A 52 10.07 13.39 6.90
CA GLN A 52 9.29 14.43 7.58
C GLN A 52 9.08 15.66 6.69
N LYS A 53 10.13 16.15 6.00
CA LYS A 53 10.01 17.26 5.05
C LYS A 53 9.05 16.95 3.89
N ARG A 54 8.86 15.68 3.56
CA ARG A 54 7.92 15.21 2.53
C ARG A 54 6.52 14.95 3.08
N SER A 55 6.25 15.23 4.36
CA SER A 55 5.01 14.90 5.05
C SER A 55 4.67 13.40 4.96
N CYS A 56 5.71 12.57 4.95
CA CYS A 56 5.57 11.14 4.80
C CYS A 56 5.15 10.48 6.11
N THR A 57 4.19 9.57 6.02
CA THR A 57 3.88 8.58 7.05
C THR A 57 3.99 7.18 6.45
N VAL A 58 4.21 6.16 7.28
CA VAL A 58 4.40 4.78 6.83
C VAL A 58 3.15 3.97 7.20
N PRO A 59 2.27 3.64 6.24
CA PRO A 59 1.07 2.87 6.51
C PRO A 59 1.44 1.45 6.98
N GLN A 60 0.65 0.88 7.87
CA GLN A 60 0.84 -0.46 8.43
C GLN A 60 -0.28 -1.37 7.96
N THR A 61 0.06 -2.62 7.63
CA THR A 61 -0.93 -3.62 7.24
C THR A 61 -1.75 -4.09 8.43
N PHE A 62 -2.95 -4.60 8.17
CA PHE A 62 -3.70 -5.38 9.16
C PHE A 62 -2.88 -6.62 9.58
N GLY A 63 -3.14 -7.11 10.80
CA GLY A 63 -2.57 -8.37 11.30
C GLY A 63 -1.08 -8.33 11.70
N ASN A 64 -0.31 -7.30 11.34
CA ASN A 64 1.07 -7.13 11.79
C ASN A 64 1.16 -6.12 12.94
N SER A 65 1.57 -6.59 14.11
CA SER A 65 1.71 -5.76 15.32
C SER A 65 3.04 -5.01 15.39
N THR A 66 3.99 -5.32 14.53
CA THR A 66 5.33 -4.71 14.52
C THR A 66 5.45 -3.64 13.43
N PRO A 67 6.13 -2.50 13.70
CA PRO A 67 6.40 -1.51 12.67
C PRO A 67 7.15 -2.10 11.47
N HIS A 68 6.54 -2.03 10.29
CA HIS A 68 7.07 -2.55 9.03
C HIS A 68 6.94 -1.50 7.91
N ASN A 69 7.12 -1.92 6.65
CA ASN A 69 7.14 -1.03 5.47
C ASN A 69 8.35 -0.08 5.38
N VAL A 70 9.42 -0.43 6.09
CA VAL A 70 10.75 0.19 6.01
C VAL A 70 11.79 -0.91 5.87
N ILE A 71 12.39 -1.02 4.69
CA ILE A 71 13.39 -2.06 4.38
C ILE A 71 14.77 -1.45 4.15
N ARG A 72 15.80 -2.18 4.58
CA ARG A 72 17.20 -1.92 4.27
C ARG A 72 17.77 -3.12 3.53
N GLY A 73 18.48 -2.90 2.43
CA GLY A 73 19.06 -4.01 1.67
C GLY A 73 20.06 -3.55 0.62
N GLN A 74 20.74 -4.51 0.00
CA GLN A 74 21.61 -4.24 -1.16
C GLN A 74 20.79 -4.36 -2.44
N ILE A 75 19.99 -3.32 -2.72
CA ILE A 75 18.94 -3.34 -3.74
C ILE A 75 19.55 -3.07 -5.12
N ALA A 76 20.35 -2.01 -5.24
CA ALA A 76 20.94 -1.62 -6.53
C ALA A 76 22.11 -2.53 -6.94
N ARG A 77 22.99 -2.86 -5.99
CA ARG A 77 24.20 -3.66 -6.22
C ARG A 77 24.79 -4.17 -4.92
N ARG A 78 25.57 -5.24 -5.01
CA ARG A 78 26.33 -5.79 -3.87
C ARG A 78 27.26 -4.74 -3.27
N GLY A 79 27.35 -4.71 -1.94
CA GLY A 79 28.18 -3.79 -1.15
C GLY A 79 27.58 -2.40 -0.90
N GLN A 80 26.48 -2.03 -1.56
CA GLN A 80 25.75 -0.79 -1.32
C GLN A 80 24.52 -1.05 -0.45
N PHE A 81 24.23 -0.22 0.56
CA PHE A 81 23.00 -0.35 1.35
C PHE A 81 22.02 0.77 1.01
N ASP A 82 20.86 0.35 0.51
CA ASP A 82 19.74 1.20 0.12
C ASP A 82 18.63 1.09 1.17
N TRP A 83 17.75 2.10 1.16
CA TRP A 83 16.53 2.08 1.96
C TRP A 83 15.32 2.17 1.04
N ALA A 84 14.31 1.33 1.26
CA ALA A 84 13.01 1.46 0.62
C ALA A 84 11.93 1.65 1.69
N ILE A 85 11.07 2.66 1.50
CA ILE A 85 10.01 3.01 2.45
C ILE A 85 8.70 3.11 1.69
N LEU A 86 7.66 2.41 2.14
CA LEU A 86 6.30 2.68 1.66
C LEU A 86 5.82 3.97 2.32
N CYS A 87 5.78 5.04 1.54
CA CYS A 87 5.49 6.38 2.02
C CYS A 87 4.10 6.80 1.59
N SER A 88 3.20 7.01 2.55
CA SER A 88 1.88 7.59 2.33
C SER A 88 1.88 9.10 2.64
N ARG A 89 1.36 9.87 1.68
CA ARG A 89 1.12 11.32 1.78
C ARG A 89 -0.32 11.56 1.37
N ASN A 90 -1.13 12.11 2.27
CA ASN A 90 -2.56 12.36 2.03
C ASN A 90 -3.30 11.13 1.48
N ARG A 91 -3.06 9.95 2.07
CA ARG A 91 -3.69 8.67 1.70
C ARG A 91 -3.34 8.18 0.29
N VAL A 92 -2.21 8.64 -0.25
CA VAL A 92 -1.62 8.11 -1.49
C VAL A 92 -0.21 7.62 -1.18
N SER A 93 0.03 6.33 -1.38
CA SER A 93 1.32 5.70 -1.11
C SER A 93 2.18 5.49 -2.35
N SER A 94 3.48 5.64 -2.15
CA SER A 94 4.53 5.40 -3.13
C SER A 94 5.74 4.81 -2.42
N ILE A 95 6.52 3.97 -3.11
CA ILE A 95 7.77 3.44 -2.56
C ILE A 95 8.88 4.46 -2.84
N LEU A 96 9.48 4.99 -1.77
CA LEU A 96 10.65 5.85 -1.86
C LEU A 96 11.91 5.01 -1.67
N VAL A 97 12.82 5.05 -2.64
CA VAL A 97 14.11 4.35 -2.57
C VAL A 97 15.25 5.35 -2.43
N PHE A 98 15.93 5.34 -1.29
CA PHE A 98 17.10 6.17 -0.99
C PHE A 98 18.37 5.37 -1.33
N TRP A 99 18.91 5.63 -2.51
CA TRP A 99 20.08 4.92 -3.02
C TRP A 99 21.33 5.25 -2.20
N ASN A 100 22.02 4.23 -1.71
CA ASN A 100 23.17 4.36 -0.82
C ASN A 100 22.89 5.28 0.40
N GLY A 101 21.64 5.32 0.87
CA GLY A 101 21.21 6.21 1.96
C GLY A 101 21.19 7.71 1.62
N SER A 102 21.33 8.08 0.34
CA SER A 102 21.35 9.47 -0.11
C SER A 102 19.95 10.09 -0.11
N THR A 103 19.80 11.26 0.52
CA THR A 103 18.57 12.07 0.47
C THR A 103 18.48 12.94 -0.79
N LYS A 104 19.53 12.95 -1.62
CA LYS A 104 19.57 13.65 -2.92
C LYS A 104 19.22 12.73 -4.09
N LEU A 105 19.45 11.43 -3.94
CA LEU A 105 19.17 10.40 -4.95
C LEU A 105 18.03 9.51 -4.45
N VAL A 106 16.80 9.98 -4.65
CA VAL A 106 15.59 9.29 -4.21
C VAL A 106 14.73 8.96 -5.43
N ALA A 107 14.46 7.67 -5.65
CA ALA A 107 13.45 7.24 -6.62
C ALA A 107 12.07 7.15 -5.94
N GLU A 108 11.01 7.46 -6.68
CA GLU A 108 9.63 7.26 -6.26
C GLU A 108 8.94 6.36 -7.29
N ILE A 109 8.44 5.20 -6.85
CA ILE A 109 7.83 4.19 -7.73
C ILE A 109 6.52 3.67 -7.14
N ALA A 110 5.72 2.99 -7.97
CA ALA A 110 4.47 2.36 -7.58
C ALA A 110 3.54 3.31 -6.80
N ARG A 111 3.28 4.51 -7.32
CA ARG A 111 2.31 5.41 -6.71
C ARG A 111 0.89 4.83 -6.86
N SER A 112 0.09 4.85 -5.81
CA SER A 112 -1.31 4.40 -5.82
C SER A 112 -2.08 4.95 -4.62
N ASP A 113 -3.40 5.05 -4.71
CA ASP A 113 -4.23 5.43 -3.57
C ASP A 113 -4.23 4.30 -2.51
N ASP A 114 -4.20 4.67 -1.22
CA ASP A 114 -4.16 3.69 -0.13
C ASP A 114 -5.45 2.86 -0.07
N LYS A 115 -6.59 3.49 -0.40
CA LYS A 115 -7.91 2.84 -0.47
C LYS A 115 -7.95 1.65 -1.44
N ASP A 116 -7.10 1.66 -2.46
CA ASP A 116 -7.03 0.58 -3.47
C ASP A 116 -6.35 -0.68 -2.91
N TYR A 117 -5.77 -0.60 -1.71
CA TYR A 117 -5.19 -1.71 -0.96
C TYR A 117 -5.94 -1.98 0.33
N LEU A 118 -7.20 -1.57 0.42
CA LEU A 118 -8.07 -2.08 1.45
C LEU A 118 -8.69 -3.40 0.99
N GLN A 119 -8.92 -4.31 1.93
CA GLN A 119 -9.65 -5.54 1.68
C GLN A 119 -10.41 -5.99 2.93
N THR A 120 -11.42 -6.84 2.74
CA THR A 120 -12.08 -7.53 3.86
C THR A 120 -11.09 -8.52 4.48
N ILE A 121 -10.94 -8.49 5.81
CA ILE A 121 -9.92 -9.26 6.54
C ILE A 121 -10.49 -10.37 7.43
N ASP A 122 -11.82 -10.43 7.57
CA ASP A 122 -12.54 -11.51 8.27
C ASP A 122 -14.00 -11.64 7.80
N ASP A 123 -14.66 -12.69 8.26
CA ASP A 123 -16.05 -13.01 7.91
C ASP A 123 -17.08 -12.02 8.49
N THR A 124 -16.67 -11.12 9.38
CA THR A 124 -17.54 -10.08 9.96
C THR A 124 -17.58 -8.82 9.10
N GLY A 125 -16.75 -8.76 8.05
CA GLY A 125 -16.68 -7.64 7.13
C GLY A 125 -15.75 -6.52 7.60
N ASN A 126 -14.84 -6.79 8.55
CA ASN A 126 -13.81 -5.81 8.90
C ASN A 126 -12.91 -5.56 7.69
N ILE A 127 -12.47 -4.30 7.54
CA ILE A 127 -11.66 -3.86 6.39
C ILE A 127 -10.28 -3.44 6.90
N GLY A 128 -9.23 -3.88 6.22
CA GLY A 128 -7.85 -3.57 6.60
C GLY A 128 -6.96 -3.26 5.39
N PHE A 129 -5.91 -2.47 5.64
CA PHE A 129 -4.90 -2.11 4.65
C PHE A 129 -3.91 -3.26 4.42
N SER A 130 -3.66 -3.63 3.17
CA SER A 130 -2.89 -4.83 2.80
C SER A 130 -1.57 -4.55 2.09
N ARG A 131 -1.29 -3.29 1.73
CA ARG A 131 -0.07 -2.95 0.99
C ARG A 131 1.17 -3.08 1.84
N ALA A 132 2.10 -3.92 1.40
CA ALA A 132 3.37 -4.13 2.08
C ALA A 132 4.57 -4.09 1.12
N ILE A 133 5.73 -3.73 1.67
CA ILE A 133 7.05 -4.05 1.14
C ILE A 133 7.82 -4.86 2.18
N ASP A 134 8.53 -5.88 1.71
CA ASP A 134 9.36 -6.72 2.55
C ASP A 134 10.59 -7.23 1.79
N VAL A 135 11.62 -7.66 2.54
CA VAL A 135 12.78 -8.36 2.01
C VAL A 135 12.45 -9.83 1.86
N VAL A 136 12.45 -10.32 0.63
CA VAL A 136 12.16 -11.74 0.34
C VAL A 136 13.41 -12.47 -0.13
N GLY A 137 13.51 -13.74 0.27
CA GLY A 137 14.61 -14.62 -0.12
C GLY A 137 14.45 -15.20 -1.53
N LYS A 138 15.53 -15.81 -2.03
CA LYS A 138 15.58 -16.50 -3.33
C LYS A 138 14.43 -17.51 -3.50
N SER A 139 14.16 -18.32 -2.47
CA SER A 139 13.08 -19.33 -2.52
C SER A 139 11.72 -18.71 -2.84
N HIS A 140 11.38 -17.60 -2.19
CA HIS A 140 10.14 -16.86 -2.43
C HIS A 140 10.10 -16.29 -3.85
N ILE A 141 11.18 -15.63 -4.31
CA ILE A 141 11.27 -15.08 -5.67
C ILE A 141 11.03 -16.18 -6.73
N PHE A 142 11.69 -17.33 -6.58
CA PHE A 142 11.55 -18.43 -7.52
C PHE A 142 10.18 -19.12 -7.42
N ALA A 143 9.57 -19.21 -6.23
CA ALA A 143 8.21 -19.72 -6.08
C ALA A 143 7.20 -18.80 -6.79
N HIS A 144 7.30 -17.50 -6.56
CA HIS A 144 6.42 -16.51 -7.18
C HIS A 144 6.58 -16.47 -8.71
N TYR A 145 7.80 -16.59 -9.24
CA TYR A 145 8.03 -16.73 -10.68
C TYR A 145 7.40 -17.99 -11.27
N ARG A 146 7.45 -19.13 -10.56
CA ARG A 146 6.81 -20.37 -11.03
C ARG A 146 5.28 -20.27 -11.06
N GLU A 147 4.70 -19.51 -10.14
CA GLU A 147 3.25 -19.37 -9.99
C GLU A 147 2.67 -18.32 -10.95
N TYR A 148 3.32 -17.16 -11.08
CA TYR A 148 2.77 -16.01 -11.79
C TYR A 148 3.56 -15.61 -13.07
N GLY A 149 4.72 -16.21 -13.32
CA GLY A 149 5.57 -15.90 -14.46
C GLY A 149 6.33 -14.58 -14.35
N GLY A 150 6.63 -13.95 -15.49
CA GLY A 150 7.35 -12.67 -15.58
C GLY A 150 8.82 -12.79 -15.99
N ARG A 151 9.64 -11.79 -15.62
CA ARG A 151 11.08 -11.81 -15.91
C ARG A 151 11.74 -12.91 -15.08
N LYS A 152 12.45 -13.83 -15.76
CA LYS A 152 13.18 -14.92 -15.10
C LYS A 152 14.16 -14.35 -14.05
N PRO A 153 14.08 -14.78 -12.78
CA PRO A 153 15.01 -14.33 -11.74
C PRO A 153 16.46 -14.71 -12.02
N SER A 154 17.39 -13.91 -11.51
CA SER A 154 18.82 -14.25 -11.50
C SER A 154 19.03 -15.57 -10.73
N PRO A 155 19.88 -16.48 -11.23
CA PRO A 155 20.29 -17.66 -10.47
C PRO A 155 21.21 -17.31 -9.29
N ASP A 156 21.86 -16.13 -9.31
CA ASP A 156 22.93 -15.70 -8.38
C ASP A 156 22.46 -14.76 -7.28
#